data_AF-A0A482WRE7-F1
#
_entry.id   AF-A0A482WRE7-F1
#
_cell.length_a   1.000
_cell.length_b   1.000
_cell.length_c   1.000
_cell.angle_alpha   90.00
_cell.angle_beta   90.00
_cell.angle_gamma   90.00
#
_symmetry.space_group_name_H-M   'P 1'
#
loop_
_entity.id
_entity.type
_entity.pdbx_description
1 polymer ?
#
loop_
_entity_poly.entity_id
_entity_poly.type
_entity_poly.pdbx_seq_one_letter_code
_entity_poly.pdbx_strand_id
1 'polypeptide(L)'
;MNMDTALREKKINLNLFKMSGFWQILSKDSIWWVAAHAIPMAYFVFYMQIVQLARLIITHDDLKLEEFVERFVCIASYIDGTVKVFYFLANRKLARHLAEVFEKEFLLCSKFETDLRAVRRGQDLSKMACTFFCILIFSTSLIWILTPLIQCLFFERCLYLKVIPTWFPFDQSEGFKKTLAYLLDSATVGYNALIIFTGNAWVITLIVMVCAQMNLLKSVIANIRVIAEDQVNVARNNAKYGGNNKKFAGNNKEYAKNNEKYELKNAKYDSDFVNYANSNGKNEANYEKKNENFEKNTAYNEKNYQVAENFALDKDVRNKMDELLKVCLNDHQKLLRTIGLMEKLLSPVNLFQMIVSSIMVCSTVFVMIIPFALKSKRGDNGALDKMMKHGVKYSFFCADAILELGIFSFSGLMISEQTKSMHRVFYNSDWQNASKSYKKNVLFATTRAAVPLTLTAGKFYNVDLQSFASILKISYSCLMLLYGLVSKRQSEFQM
;
A
#
# COMPACT_ATOMS: atom_id res chain seq x y z
N MET A 1 19.22 2.08 -3.58
CA MET A 1 18.86 3.52 -3.71
C MET A 1 18.31 4.01 -2.37
N ASN A 2 18.82 5.10 -1.78
CA ASN A 2 18.39 5.54 -0.44
C ASN A 2 16.89 5.86 -0.44
N MET A 3 16.18 5.54 0.65
CA MET A 3 14.75 5.84 0.74
C MET A 3 14.50 7.33 0.55
N ASP A 4 15.42 8.18 0.96
CA ASP A 4 15.25 9.61 0.77
C ASP A 4 15.17 10.01 -0.70
N THR A 5 15.79 9.24 -1.61
CA THR A 5 15.75 9.38 -3.08
C THR A 5 14.51 8.69 -3.69
N ALA A 6 14.21 7.45 -3.29
CA ALA A 6 13.06 6.69 -3.82
C ALA A 6 11.71 7.29 -3.40
N LEU A 7 11.67 7.87 -2.20
CA LEU A 7 10.55 8.66 -1.77
C LEU A 7 10.62 10.07 -2.40
N ARG A 8 11.78 10.75 -2.58
CA ARG A 8 11.80 12.14 -3.13
C ARG A 8 11.22 12.23 -4.54
N GLU A 9 11.38 11.18 -5.33
CA GLU A 9 10.97 11.22 -6.72
C GLU A 9 9.46 11.07 -6.97
N LYS A 10 8.63 10.75 -5.95
CA LYS A 10 7.15 10.66 -6.11
C LYS A 10 6.35 10.46 -4.81
N LYS A 11 6.76 11.13 -3.72
CA LYS A 11 6.26 10.97 -2.34
C LYS A 11 4.79 11.42 -2.14
N ILE A 12 4.03 10.67 -1.33
CA ILE A 12 2.87 11.19 -0.59
C ILE A 12 3.30 12.50 0.07
N ASN A 13 2.44 13.53 0.07
CA ASN A 13 2.79 14.88 0.53
C ASN A 13 3.23 14.86 2.00
N LEU A 14 4.54 14.71 2.22
CA LEU A 14 5.15 14.65 3.55
C LEU A 14 4.91 15.93 4.34
N ASN A 15 4.60 17.05 3.67
CA ASN A 15 4.32 18.29 4.36
C ASN A 15 3.05 18.16 5.20
N LEU A 16 2.02 17.45 4.74
CA LEU A 16 0.81 17.18 5.54
C LEU A 16 1.13 16.32 6.77
N PHE A 17 1.97 15.29 6.59
CA PHE A 17 2.44 14.46 7.70
C PHE A 17 3.26 15.25 8.72
N LYS A 18 4.10 16.19 8.28
CA LYS A 18 4.87 17.07 9.17
C LYS A 18 3.98 18.09 9.88
N MET A 19 3.03 18.71 9.16
CA MET A 19 2.08 19.68 9.72
C MET A 19 1.21 19.05 10.81
N SER A 20 0.78 17.79 10.61
CA SER A 20 -0.05 17.07 11.60
C SER A 20 0.69 16.70 12.89
N GLY A 21 2.03 16.63 12.86
CA GLY A 21 2.82 16.01 13.93
C GLY A 21 2.97 14.48 13.80
N PHE A 22 2.30 13.85 12.82
CA PHE A 22 2.35 12.40 12.62
C PHE A 22 3.72 11.92 12.12
N TRP A 23 4.43 12.76 11.35
CA TRP A 23 5.77 12.43 10.85
C TRP A 23 6.75 12.10 11.99
N GLN A 24 6.68 12.82 13.11
CA GLN A 24 7.54 12.67 14.28
C GLN A 24 7.32 11.34 15.00
N ILE A 25 6.14 10.71 14.82
CA ILE A 25 5.87 9.35 15.31
C ILE A 25 6.76 8.36 14.54
N LEU A 26 6.82 8.53 13.22
CA LEU A 26 7.50 7.65 12.29
C LEU A 26 9.02 7.91 12.24
N SER A 27 9.45 9.16 12.29
CA SER A 27 10.85 9.55 12.09
C SER A 27 11.74 9.31 13.32
N LYS A 28 13.06 9.33 13.10
CA LYS A 28 14.09 9.32 14.16
C LYS A 28 14.38 10.71 14.73
N ASP A 29 13.59 11.72 14.34
CA ASP A 29 13.84 13.10 14.73
C ASP A 29 13.80 13.29 16.25
N SER A 30 14.55 14.28 16.72
CA SER A 30 14.78 14.55 18.15
C SER A 30 13.48 14.72 18.93
N ILE A 31 13.49 14.31 20.21
CA ILE A 31 12.34 14.38 21.12
C ILE A 31 11.74 15.80 21.22
N TRP A 32 12.56 16.83 20.97
CA TRP A 32 12.13 18.23 20.89
C TRP A 32 11.08 18.49 19.81
N TRP A 33 11.15 17.83 18.64
CA TRP A 33 10.13 17.95 17.60
C TRP A 33 8.83 17.27 18.00
N VAL A 34 8.90 16.15 18.71
CA VAL A 34 7.70 15.51 19.28
C VAL A 34 7.03 16.44 20.29
N ALA A 35 7.82 17.09 21.16
CA ALA A 35 7.32 18.04 22.15
C ALA A 35 6.72 19.30 21.50
N ALA A 36 7.34 19.84 20.45
CA ALA A 36 6.85 21.01 19.73
C ALA A 36 5.46 20.79 19.09
N HIS A 37 5.19 19.57 18.59
CA HIS A 37 3.88 19.21 18.05
C HIS A 37 2.88 18.70 19.10
N ALA A 38 3.37 18.26 20.27
CA ALA A 38 2.53 17.85 21.38
C ALA A 38 1.73 19.02 21.98
N ILE A 39 2.26 20.25 21.95
CA ILE A 39 1.58 21.43 22.50
C ILE A 39 0.36 21.85 21.66
N PRO A 40 0.46 22.03 20.33
CA PRO A 40 -0.71 22.24 19.48
C PRO A 40 -1.71 21.11 19.56
N MET A 41 -1.24 19.86 19.60
CA MET A 41 -2.10 18.69 19.80
C MET A 41 -2.83 18.80 21.15
N ALA A 42 -2.14 19.06 22.25
CA ALA A 42 -2.75 19.22 23.58
C ALA A 42 -3.83 20.31 23.59
N TYR A 43 -3.57 21.44 22.96
CA TYR A 43 -4.50 22.57 22.90
C TYR A 43 -5.71 22.31 21.97
N PHE A 44 -5.47 22.05 20.68
CA PHE A 44 -6.55 21.89 19.69
C PHE A 44 -7.37 20.63 19.90
N VAL A 45 -6.77 19.60 20.48
CA VAL A 45 -7.42 18.31 20.67
C VAL A 45 -8.04 18.25 22.05
N PHE A 46 -7.27 18.37 23.14
CA PHE A 46 -7.85 18.14 24.47
C PHE A 46 -8.66 19.30 24.99
N TYR A 47 -8.11 20.51 24.96
CA TYR A 47 -8.82 21.65 25.55
C TYR A 47 -10.16 21.88 24.83
N MET A 48 -10.16 21.89 23.50
CA MET A 48 -11.39 22.09 22.73
C MET A 48 -12.38 20.92 22.86
N GLN A 49 -11.91 19.67 22.92
CA GLN A 49 -12.81 18.52 23.14
C GLN A 49 -13.44 18.52 24.53
N ILE A 50 -12.65 18.78 25.57
CA ILE A 50 -13.14 18.82 26.94
C ILE A 50 -14.19 19.93 27.07
N VAL A 51 -13.94 21.11 26.50
CA VAL A 51 -14.91 22.22 26.49
C VAL A 51 -16.20 21.84 25.74
N GLN A 52 -16.09 21.20 24.58
CA GLN A 52 -17.26 20.76 23.81
C GLN A 52 -18.07 19.69 24.56
N LEU A 53 -17.40 18.70 25.15
CA LEU A 53 -18.04 17.64 25.93
C LEU A 53 -18.70 18.18 27.19
N ALA A 54 -17.97 19.01 27.96
CA ALA A 54 -18.50 19.65 29.16
C ALA A 54 -19.74 20.48 28.83
N ARG A 55 -19.73 21.21 27.71
CA ARG A 55 -20.91 21.98 27.32
C ARG A 55 -22.06 21.12 26.84
N LEU A 56 -21.80 20.04 26.11
CA LEU A 56 -22.84 19.08 25.74
C LEU A 56 -23.55 18.57 26.99
N ILE A 57 -22.80 18.22 28.06
CA ILE A 57 -23.34 17.76 29.33
C ILE A 57 -24.10 18.87 30.06
N ILE A 58 -23.57 20.10 30.13
CA ILE A 58 -24.22 21.20 30.85
C ILE A 58 -25.54 21.62 30.18
N THR A 59 -25.59 21.67 28.85
CA THR A 59 -26.75 22.22 28.13
C THR A 59 -27.68 21.14 27.56
N HIS A 60 -27.52 19.86 27.91
CA HIS A 60 -28.25 18.77 27.25
C HIS A 60 -29.78 18.90 27.35
N ASP A 61 -30.31 19.33 28.50
CA ASP A 61 -31.75 19.47 28.73
C ASP A 61 -32.38 20.63 27.95
N ASP A 62 -31.62 21.69 27.68
CA ASP A 62 -32.09 22.90 26.98
C ASP A 62 -31.91 22.81 25.46
N LEU A 63 -31.19 21.80 24.96
CA LEU A 63 -30.85 21.67 23.56
C LEU A 63 -31.97 21.02 22.75
N LYS A 64 -32.25 21.59 21.57
CA LYS A 64 -33.02 20.88 20.55
C LYS A 64 -32.26 19.62 20.13
N LEU A 65 -33.00 18.55 19.85
CA LEU A 65 -32.43 17.25 19.47
C LEU A 65 -31.46 17.35 18.28
N GLU A 66 -31.76 18.18 17.29
CA GLU A 66 -30.88 18.42 16.13
C GLU A 66 -29.52 19.01 16.53
N GLU A 67 -29.52 19.99 17.44
CA GLU A 67 -28.30 20.65 17.92
C GLU A 67 -27.49 19.73 18.84
N PHE A 68 -28.16 18.90 19.63
CA PHE A 68 -27.52 17.87 20.44
C PHE A 68 -26.77 16.86 19.55
N VAL A 69 -27.44 16.31 18.53
CA VAL A 69 -26.83 15.29 17.66
C VAL A 69 -25.71 15.90 16.81
N GLU A 70 -25.85 17.16 16.36
CA GLU A 70 -24.76 17.90 15.70
C GLU A 70 -23.50 17.98 16.58
N ARG A 71 -23.66 18.40 17.85
CA ARG A 71 -22.53 18.46 18.80
C ARG A 71 -21.92 17.09 19.05
N PHE A 72 -22.76 16.07 19.20
CA PHE A 72 -22.33 14.68 19.42
C PHE A 72 -21.49 14.14 18.24
N VAL A 73 -21.94 14.37 17.00
CA VAL A 73 -21.22 13.99 15.77
C VAL A 73 -19.85 14.67 15.72
N CYS A 74 -19.78 15.98 15.97
CA CYS A 74 -18.51 16.70 16.03
C CYS A 74 -17.57 16.05 17.05
N ILE A 75 -18.02 15.88 18.30
CA ILE A 75 -17.22 15.29 19.38
C ILE A 75 -16.72 13.89 19.01
N ALA A 76 -17.57 13.03 18.45
CA ALA A 76 -17.18 11.69 18.05
C ALA A 76 -16.11 11.70 16.94
N SER A 77 -16.17 12.63 15.98
CA SER A 77 -15.11 12.81 14.97
C SER A 77 -13.79 13.26 15.58
N TYR A 78 -13.84 14.16 16.56
CA TYR A 78 -12.65 14.60 17.29
C TYR A 78 -12.01 13.45 18.09
N ILE A 79 -12.83 12.66 18.78
CA ILE A 79 -12.40 11.48 19.52
C ILE A 79 -11.73 10.48 18.56
N ASP A 80 -12.28 10.28 17.35
CA ASP A 80 -11.71 9.37 16.35
C ASP A 80 -10.24 9.67 16.02
N GLY A 81 -9.97 10.90 15.57
CA GLY A 81 -8.62 11.32 15.21
C GLY A 81 -7.66 11.25 16.40
N THR A 82 -8.12 11.65 17.58
CA THR A 82 -7.33 11.70 18.81
C THR A 82 -6.90 10.32 19.26
N VAL A 83 -7.86 9.40 19.41
CA VAL A 83 -7.59 8.05 19.90
C VAL A 83 -6.58 7.35 18.98
N LYS A 84 -6.71 7.51 17.65
CA LYS A 84 -5.74 6.97 16.69
C LYS A 84 -4.34 7.53 16.91
N VAL A 85 -4.20 8.85 17.02
CA VAL A 85 -2.89 9.49 17.26
C VAL A 85 -2.25 8.98 18.54
N PHE A 86 -2.99 8.96 19.65
CA PHE A 86 -2.49 8.45 20.93
C PHE A 86 -2.10 6.99 20.85
N TYR A 87 -2.91 6.19 20.17
CA TYR A 87 -2.63 4.77 19.97
C TYR A 87 -1.34 4.57 19.15
N PHE A 88 -1.14 5.32 18.06
CA PHE A 88 0.10 5.25 17.27
C PHE A 88 1.31 5.79 18.02
N LEU A 89 1.14 6.81 18.88
CA LEU A 89 2.18 7.31 19.78
C LEU A 89 2.59 6.26 20.82
N ALA A 90 1.62 5.62 21.48
CA ALA A 90 1.86 4.56 22.45
C ALA A 90 2.59 3.37 21.80
N ASN A 91 2.26 3.08 20.54
CA ASN A 91 2.87 2.01 19.76
C ASN A 91 3.99 2.50 18.81
N ARG A 92 4.59 3.68 19.07
CA ARG A 92 5.54 4.32 18.13
C ARG A 92 6.71 3.43 17.72
N LYS A 93 7.18 2.54 18.60
CA LYS A 93 8.29 1.61 18.28
C LYS A 93 7.89 0.65 17.16
N LEU A 94 6.66 0.12 17.22
CA LEU A 94 6.13 -0.78 16.21
C LEU A 94 5.79 -0.02 14.92
N ALA A 95 5.15 1.15 15.03
CA ALA A 95 4.82 1.98 13.87
C ALA A 95 6.08 2.43 13.11
N ARG A 96 7.13 2.86 13.82
CA ARG A 96 8.43 3.18 13.25
C ARG A 96 9.07 1.98 12.59
N HIS A 97 9.09 0.83 13.26
CA HIS A 97 9.68 -0.38 12.69
C HIS A 97 8.99 -0.76 11.39
N LEU A 98 7.65 -0.69 11.33
CA LEU A 98 6.89 -0.91 10.11
C LEU A 98 7.24 0.10 9.03
N ALA A 99 7.35 1.39 9.35
CA ALA A 99 7.81 2.41 8.40
C ALA A 99 9.20 2.03 7.85
N GLU A 100 10.20 1.83 8.73
CA GLU A 100 11.59 1.44 8.42
C GLU A 100 11.69 0.20 7.52
N VAL A 101 10.79 -0.77 7.71
CA VAL A 101 10.74 -2.00 6.91
C VAL A 101 10.46 -1.70 5.43
N PHE A 102 9.61 -0.72 5.13
CA PHE A 102 9.30 -0.33 3.74
C PHE A 102 10.28 0.72 3.18
N GLU A 103 11.11 1.32 4.03
CA GLU A 103 12.12 2.28 3.60
C GLU A 103 13.32 1.62 2.92
N LYS A 104 13.66 0.41 3.37
CA LYS A 104 14.82 -0.34 2.87
C LYS A 104 14.41 -1.24 1.71
N GLU A 105 15.36 -1.64 0.87
CA GLU A 105 15.16 -2.70 -0.13
C GLU A 105 14.73 -3.99 0.59
N PHE A 106 13.41 -4.15 0.72
CA PHE A 106 12.79 -5.09 1.64
C PHE A 106 12.85 -6.53 1.14
N LEU A 107 12.56 -6.72 -0.15
CA LEU A 107 12.59 -8.01 -0.81
C LEU A 107 13.92 -8.21 -1.54
N LEU A 108 14.48 -9.40 -1.39
CA LEU A 108 15.63 -9.84 -2.16
C LEU A 108 15.23 -10.16 -3.61
N CYS A 109 13.99 -10.60 -3.83
CA CYS A 109 13.45 -10.98 -5.14
C CYS A 109 13.36 -9.80 -6.11
N SER A 110 13.33 -8.56 -5.59
CA SER A 110 13.35 -7.35 -6.42
C SER A 110 14.64 -7.18 -7.23
N LYS A 111 15.70 -7.96 -6.91
CA LYS A 111 16.96 -7.96 -7.66
C LYS A 111 16.90 -8.79 -8.93
N PHE A 112 15.95 -9.71 -9.04
CA PHE A 112 15.85 -10.64 -10.16
C PHE A 112 14.86 -10.19 -11.23
N GLU A 113 13.88 -9.38 -10.84
CA GLU A 113 12.91 -8.81 -11.77
C GLU A 113 13.34 -7.38 -12.10
N THR A 114 13.80 -7.17 -13.33
CA THR A 114 14.13 -5.84 -13.86
C THR A 114 12.92 -4.92 -13.92
N ASP A 115 11.74 -5.53 -14.00
CA ASP A 115 10.46 -4.87 -14.15
C ASP A 115 9.74 -4.66 -12.82
N LEU A 116 10.11 -3.59 -12.11
CA LEU A 116 9.44 -3.16 -10.87
C LEU A 116 8.05 -2.52 -11.12
N ARG A 117 7.38 -2.80 -12.25
CA ARG A 117 6.05 -2.27 -12.60
C ARG A 117 5.01 -2.53 -11.51
N ALA A 118 5.01 -3.72 -10.89
CA ALA A 118 4.05 -4.06 -9.83
C ALA A 118 4.18 -3.12 -8.62
N VAL A 119 5.41 -2.82 -8.20
CA VAL A 119 5.69 -1.90 -7.08
C VAL A 119 5.31 -0.47 -7.45
N ARG A 120 5.66 -0.01 -8.66
CA ARG A 120 5.29 1.34 -9.15
C ARG A 120 3.78 1.52 -9.23
N ARG A 121 3.06 0.55 -9.79
CA ARG A 121 1.57 0.56 -9.82
C ARG A 121 0.98 0.63 -8.42
N GLY A 122 1.53 -0.11 -7.47
CA GLY A 122 1.13 -0.02 -6.06
C GLY A 122 1.33 1.39 -5.50
N GLN A 123 2.49 2.00 -5.74
CA GLN A 123 2.75 3.38 -5.30
C GLN A 123 1.78 4.38 -5.93
N ASP A 124 1.47 4.24 -7.22
CA ASP A 124 0.54 5.14 -7.92
C ASP A 124 -0.90 4.95 -7.44
N LEU A 125 -1.33 3.70 -7.20
CA LEU A 125 -2.61 3.39 -6.57
C LEU A 125 -2.71 4.00 -5.16
N SER A 126 -1.67 3.86 -4.35
CA SER A 126 -1.61 4.45 -3.01
C SER A 126 -1.74 5.97 -3.05
N LYS A 127 -1.04 6.63 -3.97
CA LYS A 127 -1.13 8.07 -4.17
C LYS A 127 -2.52 8.49 -4.61
N MET A 128 -3.07 7.83 -5.62
CA MET A 128 -4.42 8.13 -6.11
C MET A 128 -5.45 7.99 -4.97
N ALA A 129 -5.38 6.90 -4.20
CA ALA A 129 -6.27 6.67 -3.06
C ALA A 129 -6.10 7.72 -1.97
N CYS A 130 -4.86 8.07 -1.59
CA CYS A 130 -4.58 9.10 -0.59
C CYS A 130 -5.02 10.50 -1.08
N THR A 131 -4.81 10.83 -2.35
CA THR A 131 -5.23 12.11 -2.93
C THR A 131 -6.75 12.22 -2.96
N PHE A 132 -7.45 11.17 -3.39
CA PHE A 132 -8.91 11.11 -3.37
C PHE A 132 -9.43 11.30 -1.94
N PHE A 133 -8.86 10.57 -0.98
CA PHE A 133 -9.23 10.68 0.43
C PHE A 133 -8.93 12.06 1.03
N CYS A 134 -7.80 12.68 0.64
CA CYS A 134 -7.46 14.05 1.00
C CYS A 134 -8.50 15.05 0.48
N ILE A 135 -8.84 14.96 -0.81
CA ILE A 135 -9.83 15.87 -1.43
C ILE A 135 -11.15 15.78 -0.68
N LEU A 136 -11.60 14.58 -0.36
CA LEU A 136 -12.86 14.35 0.33
C LEU A 136 -12.87 15.00 1.73
N ILE A 137 -11.94 14.62 2.61
CA ILE A 137 -11.86 15.14 3.99
C ILE A 137 -11.74 16.67 4.03
N PHE A 138 -10.86 17.22 3.20
CA PHE A 138 -10.64 18.66 3.19
C PHE A 138 -11.80 19.42 2.52
N SER A 139 -12.52 18.80 1.57
CA SER A 139 -13.74 19.39 1.01
C SER A 139 -14.87 19.46 2.03
N THR A 140 -15.07 18.41 2.84
CA THR A 140 -16.03 18.43 3.95
C THR A 140 -15.67 19.52 4.94
N SER A 141 -14.41 19.59 5.35
CA SER A 141 -13.92 20.62 6.27
C SER A 141 -14.14 22.04 5.72
N LEU A 142 -13.89 22.24 4.43
CA LEU A 142 -14.15 23.50 3.75
C LEU A 142 -15.65 23.84 3.73
N ILE A 143 -16.53 22.85 3.50
CA ILE A 143 -17.98 23.05 3.58
C ILE A 143 -18.39 23.53 4.97
N TRP A 144 -17.87 22.92 6.04
CA TRP A 144 -18.15 23.35 7.41
C TRP A 144 -17.72 24.81 7.66
N ILE A 145 -16.53 25.20 7.17
CA ILE A 145 -15.97 26.55 7.32
C ILE A 145 -16.78 27.59 6.51
N LEU A 146 -17.20 27.24 5.29
CA LEU A 146 -17.89 28.15 4.37
C LEU A 146 -19.39 28.28 4.66
N THR A 147 -20.03 27.25 5.20
CA THR A 147 -21.48 27.25 5.49
C THR A 147 -21.96 28.49 6.26
N PRO A 148 -21.35 28.90 7.40
CA PRO A 148 -21.79 30.11 8.11
C PRO A 148 -21.55 31.40 7.31
N LEU A 149 -20.52 31.46 6.47
CA LEU A 149 -20.26 32.62 5.60
C LEU A 149 -21.32 32.73 4.50
N ILE A 150 -21.65 31.62 3.84
CA ILE A 150 -22.70 31.54 2.82
C ILE A 150 -24.04 31.95 3.43
N GLN A 151 -24.36 31.48 4.64
CA GLN A 151 -25.59 31.86 5.35
C GLN A 151 -25.66 33.36 5.66
N CYS A 152 -24.55 33.97 6.03
CA CYS A 152 -24.47 35.41 6.26
C CYS A 152 -24.65 36.21 4.95
N LEU A 153 -24.02 35.76 3.84
CA LEU A 153 -24.09 36.45 2.55
C LEU A 153 -25.45 36.34 1.85
N PHE A 154 -26.08 35.16 1.86
CA PHE A 154 -27.29 34.89 1.07
C PHE A 154 -28.60 34.98 1.86
N PHE A 155 -28.56 34.90 3.19
CA PHE A 155 -29.75 34.90 4.04
C PHE A 155 -29.75 35.98 5.13
N GLU A 156 -28.81 36.94 5.07
CA GLU A 156 -28.64 38.07 6.01
C GLU A 156 -28.50 37.66 7.49
N ARG A 157 -28.21 36.38 7.77
CA ARG A 157 -28.07 35.83 9.12
C ARG A 157 -26.61 35.86 9.55
N CYS A 158 -26.13 37.05 9.87
CA CYS A 158 -24.74 37.23 10.27
C CYS A 158 -24.51 37.17 11.79
N LEU A 159 -25.54 37.03 12.64
CA LEU A 159 -25.38 37.23 14.09
C LEU A 159 -24.34 36.29 14.75
N TYR A 160 -24.14 35.07 14.24
CA TYR A 160 -23.14 34.13 14.79
C TYR A 160 -22.46 33.32 13.66
N LEU A 161 -21.22 33.69 13.30
CA LEU A 161 -20.36 32.94 12.39
C LEU A 161 -19.78 31.70 13.12
N LYS A 162 -20.64 30.75 13.49
CA LYS A 162 -20.23 29.54 14.21
C LYS A 162 -19.97 28.42 13.20
N VAL A 163 -18.71 28.00 13.08
CA VAL A 163 -18.34 26.82 12.28
C VAL A 163 -18.74 25.55 13.04
N ILE A 164 -18.49 25.53 14.35
CA ILE A 164 -18.91 24.50 15.29
C ILE A 164 -19.61 25.20 16.47
N PRO A 165 -20.58 24.54 17.13
CA PRO A 165 -21.17 25.01 18.39
C PRO A 165 -20.19 24.97 19.59
N THR A 166 -19.01 25.59 19.47
CA THR A 166 -18.02 25.70 20.56
C THR A 166 -18.38 26.85 21.50
N TRP A 167 -18.04 26.71 22.79
CA TRP A 167 -18.12 27.81 23.76
C TRP A 167 -16.77 28.47 23.95
N PHE A 168 -16.80 29.79 24.06
CA PHE A 168 -15.64 30.60 24.37
C PHE A 168 -15.93 31.43 25.63
N PRO A 169 -14.90 31.70 26.46
CA PRO A 169 -15.05 32.46 27.70
C PRO A 169 -15.24 33.97 27.49
N PHE A 170 -15.60 34.40 26.27
CA PHE A 170 -15.80 35.80 25.90
C PHE A 170 -17.05 35.95 25.05
N ASP A 171 -17.69 37.12 25.12
CA ASP A 171 -18.89 37.42 24.34
C ASP A 171 -18.55 37.57 22.85
N GLN A 172 -19.32 36.87 22.01
CA GLN A 172 -19.16 36.83 20.55
C GLN A 172 -20.03 37.88 19.84
N SER A 173 -20.70 38.77 20.59
CA SER A 173 -21.50 39.87 20.04
C SER A 173 -20.66 40.95 19.34
N GLU A 174 -19.41 41.16 19.77
CA GLU A 174 -18.48 42.17 19.24
C GLU A 174 -17.66 41.67 18.03
N GLY A 175 -17.41 42.56 17.06
CA GLY A 175 -16.82 42.22 15.75
C GLY A 175 -15.46 41.50 15.81
N PHE A 176 -14.52 41.96 16.64
CA PHE A 176 -13.20 41.31 16.75
C PHE A 176 -13.29 39.92 17.39
N LYS A 177 -14.00 39.80 18.53
CA LYS A 177 -14.16 38.54 19.27
C LYS A 177 -14.90 37.49 18.43
N LYS A 178 -15.90 37.90 17.66
CA LYS A 178 -16.61 37.07 16.70
C LYS A 178 -15.70 36.52 15.60
N THR A 179 -14.87 37.39 15.02
CA THR A 179 -13.90 37.00 13.97
C THR A 179 -12.86 36.05 14.54
N LEU A 180 -12.36 36.33 15.74
CA LEU A 180 -11.40 35.46 16.44
C LEU A 180 -11.98 34.06 16.71
N ALA A 181 -13.21 33.97 17.21
CA ALA A 181 -13.88 32.69 17.43
C ALA A 181 -14.04 31.89 16.13
N TYR A 182 -14.45 32.55 15.05
CA TYR A 182 -14.56 31.92 13.72
C TYR A 182 -13.22 31.37 13.23
N LEU A 183 -12.14 32.13 13.37
CA LEU A 183 -10.79 31.70 12.98
C LEU A 183 -10.30 30.51 13.81
N LEU A 184 -10.55 30.52 15.12
CA LEU A 184 -10.17 29.42 16.02
C LEU A 184 -10.95 28.14 15.72
N ASP A 185 -12.26 28.23 15.51
CA ASP A 185 -13.06 27.06 15.13
C ASP A 185 -12.64 26.53 13.74
N SER A 186 -12.37 27.42 12.78
CA SER A 186 -11.89 27.03 11.44
C SER A 186 -10.55 26.32 11.50
N ALA A 187 -9.62 26.83 12.31
CA ALA A 187 -8.33 26.19 12.55
C ALA A 187 -8.49 24.81 13.21
N THR A 188 -9.42 24.69 14.16
CA THR A 188 -9.71 23.43 14.87
C THR A 188 -10.28 22.37 13.92
N VAL A 189 -11.24 22.74 13.06
CA VAL A 189 -11.78 21.87 12.01
C VAL A 189 -10.69 21.42 11.05
N GLY A 190 -9.89 22.37 10.55
CA GLY A 190 -8.80 22.06 9.62
C GLY A 190 -7.73 21.14 10.24
N TYR A 191 -7.42 21.33 11.52
CA TYR A 191 -6.47 20.48 12.23
C TYR A 191 -7.01 19.07 12.48
N ASN A 192 -8.29 18.93 12.84
CA ASN A 192 -8.94 17.62 12.99
C ASN A 192 -8.92 16.83 11.67
N ALA A 193 -9.27 17.50 10.57
CA ALA A 193 -9.22 16.95 9.22
C ALA A 193 -7.82 16.42 8.87
N LEU A 194 -6.79 17.19 9.23
CA LEU A 194 -5.39 16.83 9.01
C LEU A 194 -4.97 15.59 9.82
N ILE A 195 -5.40 15.48 11.08
CA ILE A 195 -5.12 14.32 11.93
C ILE A 195 -5.77 13.05 11.36
N ILE A 196 -7.08 13.11 11.06
CA ILE A 196 -7.82 11.96 10.51
C ILE A 196 -7.20 11.52 9.19
N PHE A 197 -6.92 12.47 8.29
CA PHE A 197 -6.27 12.19 7.01
C PHE A 197 -4.93 11.48 7.18
N THR A 198 -4.02 12.01 7.99
CA THR A 198 -2.65 11.49 8.09
C THR A 198 -2.59 10.09 8.70
N GLY A 199 -3.39 9.83 9.74
CA GLY A 199 -3.48 8.50 10.34
C GLY A 199 -3.96 7.44 9.34
N ASN A 200 -5.06 7.72 8.63
CA ASN A 200 -5.64 6.79 7.66
C ASN A 200 -4.78 6.63 6.40
N ALA A 201 -4.23 7.73 5.87
CA ALA A 201 -3.35 7.71 4.70
C ALA A 201 -2.11 6.83 4.94
N TRP A 202 -1.57 6.84 6.16
CA TRP A 202 -0.47 5.94 6.52
C TRP A 202 -0.88 4.46 6.45
N VAL A 203 -2.04 4.11 7.00
CA VAL A 203 -2.56 2.73 6.96
C VAL A 203 -2.76 2.25 5.52
N ILE A 204 -3.41 3.07 4.69
CA ILE A 204 -3.60 2.79 3.25
C ILE A 204 -2.25 2.51 2.59
N THR A 205 -1.27 3.36 2.85
CA THR A 205 0.05 3.26 2.23
C THR A 205 0.75 1.96 2.61
N LEU A 206 0.74 1.59 3.89
CA LEU A 206 1.34 0.33 4.34
C LEU A 206 0.70 -0.88 3.62
N ILE A 207 -0.63 -0.90 3.56
CA ILE A 207 -1.36 -2.03 2.99
C ILE A 207 -1.13 -2.15 1.49
N VAL A 208 -1.23 -1.04 0.75
CA VAL A 208 -0.98 -1.03 -0.69
C VAL A 208 0.47 -1.43 -0.99
N MET A 209 1.45 -0.98 -0.19
CA MET A 209 2.84 -1.39 -0.37
C MET A 209 3.05 -2.88 -0.11
N VAL A 210 2.48 -3.46 0.95
CA VAL A 210 2.52 -4.92 1.15
C VAL A 210 1.93 -5.66 -0.03
N CYS A 211 0.74 -5.25 -0.50
CA CYS A 211 0.08 -5.87 -1.64
C CYS A 211 0.96 -5.79 -2.90
N ALA A 212 1.63 -4.66 -3.12
CA ALA A 212 2.53 -4.48 -4.24
C ALA A 212 3.76 -5.40 -4.16
N GLN A 213 4.33 -5.56 -2.96
CA GLN A 213 5.44 -6.48 -2.69
C GLN A 213 5.01 -7.95 -2.83
N MET A 214 3.78 -8.30 -2.43
CA MET A 214 3.21 -9.63 -2.67
C MET A 214 3.02 -9.90 -4.16
N ASN A 215 2.53 -8.92 -4.93
CA ASN A 215 2.40 -9.07 -6.38
C ASN A 215 3.75 -9.25 -7.07
N LEU A 216 4.78 -8.51 -6.64
CA LEU A 216 6.16 -8.69 -7.13
C LEU A 216 6.63 -10.12 -6.85
N LEU A 217 6.52 -10.58 -5.60
CA LEU A 217 6.91 -11.94 -5.24
C LEU A 217 6.17 -12.99 -6.08
N LYS A 218 4.88 -12.79 -6.35
CA LYS A 218 4.10 -13.69 -7.19
C LYS A 218 4.60 -13.73 -8.64
N SER A 219 4.98 -12.58 -9.20
CA SER A 219 5.55 -12.49 -10.55
C SER A 219 6.86 -13.28 -10.66
N VAL A 220 7.75 -13.11 -9.67
CA VAL A 220 9.03 -13.84 -9.63
C VAL A 220 8.81 -15.35 -9.51
N ILE A 221 7.90 -15.81 -8.63
CA ILE A 221 7.63 -17.25 -8.47
C ILE A 221 7.02 -17.84 -9.74
N ALA A 222 6.10 -17.12 -10.38
CA ALA A 222 5.46 -17.58 -11.61
C ALA A 222 6.45 -17.71 -12.78
N ASN A 223 7.46 -16.83 -12.85
CA ASN A 223 8.45 -16.79 -13.93
C ASN A 223 9.82 -17.37 -13.53
N ILE A 224 9.90 -18.12 -12.43
CA ILE A 224 11.16 -18.53 -11.80
C ILE A 224 12.07 -19.32 -12.74
N ARG A 225 11.49 -20.14 -13.63
CA ARG A 225 12.25 -20.92 -14.62
C ARG A 225 12.86 -20.01 -15.68
N VAL A 226 12.07 -19.09 -16.24
CA VAL A 226 12.53 -18.12 -17.25
C VAL A 226 13.67 -17.26 -16.68
N ILE A 227 13.52 -16.79 -15.44
CA ILE A 227 14.55 -16.00 -14.74
C ILE A 227 15.82 -16.84 -14.52
N ALA A 228 15.68 -18.12 -14.15
CA ALA A 228 16.81 -19.03 -13.99
C ALA A 228 17.54 -19.28 -15.31
N GLU A 229 16.81 -19.53 -16.40
CA GLU A 229 17.35 -19.74 -17.74
C GLU A 229 18.13 -18.51 -18.22
N ASP A 230 17.57 -17.31 -18.09
CA ASP A 230 18.23 -16.06 -18.47
C ASP A 230 19.55 -15.85 -17.69
N GLN A 231 19.52 -15.99 -16.37
CA GLN A 231 20.73 -15.81 -15.54
C GLN A 231 21.82 -16.84 -15.83
N VAL A 232 21.44 -18.10 -16.07
CA VAL A 232 22.38 -19.17 -16.43
C VAL A 232 22.99 -18.91 -17.82
N ASN A 233 22.17 -18.48 -18.79
CA ASN A 233 22.64 -18.16 -20.13
C ASN A 233 23.60 -16.97 -20.13
N VAL A 234 23.29 -15.91 -19.39
CA VAL A 234 24.18 -14.75 -19.20
C VAL A 234 25.49 -15.18 -18.55
N ALA A 235 25.45 -16.00 -17.50
CA ALA A 235 26.65 -16.50 -16.83
C ALA A 235 27.53 -17.37 -17.75
N ARG A 236 26.92 -18.27 -18.53
CA ARG A 236 27.61 -19.10 -19.54
C ARG A 236 28.25 -18.25 -20.63
N ASN A 237 27.51 -17.27 -21.17
CA ASN A 237 28.03 -16.36 -22.19
C ASN A 237 29.22 -15.56 -21.65
N ASN A 238 29.12 -15.03 -20.43
CA ASN A 238 30.21 -14.33 -19.79
C ASN A 238 31.44 -15.23 -19.58
N ALA A 239 31.26 -16.50 -19.21
CA ALA A 239 32.36 -17.46 -19.09
C ALA A 239 33.01 -17.79 -20.45
N LYS A 240 32.19 -17.99 -21.50
CA LYS A 240 32.63 -18.32 -22.86
C LYS A 240 33.42 -17.17 -23.51
N TYR A 241 32.87 -15.96 -23.48
CA TYR A 241 33.49 -14.79 -24.13
C TYR A 241 34.51 -14.07 -23.24
N GLY A 242 34.34 -14.10 -21.90
CA GLY A 242 35.34 -13.59 -20.96
C GLY A 242 36.60 -14.45 -20.86
N GLY A 243 36.46 -15.78 -21.03
CA GLY A 243 37.58 -16.71 -21.15
C GLY A 243 38.34 -16.59 -22.48
N ASN A 244 37.62 -16.33 -23.58
CA ASN A 244 38.23 -16.10 -24.89
C ASN A 244 39.17 -14.89 -24.89
N ASN A 245 38.85 -13.78 -24.20
CA ASN A 245 39.79 -12.65 -24.10
C ASN A 245 41.11 -13.00 -23.38
N LYS A 246 41.07 -13.89 -22.38
CA LYS A 246 42.30 -14.39 -21.72
C LYS A 246 43.06 -15.41 -22.58
N LYS A 247 42.34 -16.27 -23.30
CA LYS A 247 42.94 -17.26 -24.23
C LYS A 247 43.52 -16.60 -25.49
N PHE A 248 42.88 -15.57 -26.04
CA PHE A 248 43.43 -14.76 -27.13
C PHE A 248 44.67 -13.99 -26.69
N ALA A 249 44.71 -13.46 -25.46
CA ALA A 249 45.91 -12.83 -24.91
C ALA A 249 47.07 -13.82 -24.66
N GLY A 250 46.76 -15.06 -24.28
CA GLY A 250 47.74 -16.15 -24.13
C GLY A 250 48.24 -16.68 -25.48
N ASN A 251 47.33 -16.93 -26.42
CA ASN A 251 47.66 -17.39 -27.77
C ASN A 251 48.43 -16.30 -28.53
N ASN A 252 48.12 -15.01 -28.42
CA ASN A 252 48.95 -13.97 -29.04
C ASN A 252 50.38 -13.92 -28.50
N LYS A 253 50.59 -14.26 -27.22
CA LYS A 253 51.96 -14.41 -26.65
C LYS A 253 52.68 -15.64 -27.17
N GLU A 254 51.96 -16.72 -27.43
CA GLU A 254 52.51 -17.98 -27.97
C GLU A 254 52.76 -17.90 -29.49
N TYR A 255 51.87 -17.24 -30.23
CA TYR A 255 52.04 -16.91 -31.66
C TYR A 255 53.21 -15.94 -31.88
N ALA A 256 53.41 -14.95 -31.01
CA ALA A 256 54.61 -14.09 -31.06
C ALA A 256 55.91 -14.88 -30.83
N LYS A 257 55.89 -15.86 -29.90
CA LYS A 257 57.03 -16.74 -29.61
C LYS A 257 57.32 -17.76 -30.73
N ASN A 258 56.28 -18.22 -31.42
CA ASN A 258 56.42 -19.17 -32.51
C ASN A 258 56.81 -18.47 -33.81
N ASN A 259 56.38 -17.23 -34.09
CA ASN A 259 56.84 -16.48 -35.26
C ASN A 259 58.36 -16.20 -35.24
N GLU A 260 58.95 -15.90 -34.07
CA GLU A 260 60.42 -15.86 -33.93
C GLU A 260 61.11 -17.19 -34.27
N LYS A 261 60.41 -18.32 -34.07
CA LYS A 261 60.94 -19.67 -34.32
C LYS A 261 60.72 -20.14 -35.77
N TYR A 262 59.68 -19.64 -36.44
CA TYR A 262 59.37 -19.92 -37.85
C TYR A 262 60.19 -19.05 -38.81
N GLU A 263 60.52 -17.80 -38.45
CA GLU A 263 61.43 -16.95 -39.24
C GLU A 263 62.88 -17.49 -39.27
N LEU A 264 63.27 -18.30 -38.27
CA LEU A 264 64.57 -18.97 -38.22
C LEU A 264 64.60 -20.36 -38.90
N LYS A 265 63.46 -20.93 -39.29
CA LYS A 265 63.37 -22.27 -39.89
C LYS A 265 62.96 -22.32 -41.37
N ASN A 266 62.47 -21.20 -41.92
CA ASN A 266 62.11 -21.11 -43.35
C ASN A 266 63.26 -20.68 -44.28
N ALA A 267 64.52 -20.76 -43.82
CA ALA A 267 65.70 -20.66 -44.69
C ALA A 267 66.16 -22.00 -45.29
N LYS A 268 65.37 -23.08 -45.15
CA LYS A 268 65.72 -24.39 -45.73
C LYS A 268 64.49 -25.29 -45.76
N TYR A 269 63.81 -25.38 -46.90
CA TYR A 269 63.09 -26.55 -47.43
C TYR A 269 62.21 -26.08 -48.58
N ASP A 270 62.88 -25.73 -49.68
CA ASP A 270 62.26 -25.61 -50.99
C ASP A 270 63.04 -26.57 -51.91
N SER A 271 62.83 -27.88 -51.74
CA SER A 271 63.47 -28.88 -52.59
C SER A 271 62.85 -30.28 -52.58
N ASP A 272 61.60 -30.50 -52.18
CA ASP A 272 61.03 -31.87 -52.20
C ASP A 272 59.50 -31.94 -52.45
N PHE A 273 58.94 -31.04 -53.28
CA PHE A 273 57.51 -31.08 -53.63
C PHE A 273 57.24 -31.38 -55.11
N VAL A 274 57.99 -32.30 -55.73
CA VAL A 274 57.71 -32.73 -57.12
C VAL A 274 57.54 -34.25 -57.27
N ASN A 275 57.83 -35.07 -56.26
CA ASN A 275 57.84 -36.53 -56.43
C ASN A 275 56.75 -37.33 -55.69
N TYR A 276 55.62 -36.72 -55.30
CA TYR A 276 54.48 -37.46 -54.70
C TYR A 276 53.18 -37.42 -55.50
N ALA A 277 53.17 -36.81 -56.70
CA ALA A 277 51.95 -36.64 -57.49
C ALA A 277 51.59 -37.83 -58.40
N ASN A 278 52.43 -38.86 -58.50
CA ASN A 278 52.20 -40.00 -59.41
C ASN A 278 52.33 -41.36 -58.70
N SER A 279 51.45 -41.63 -57.75
CA SER A 279 50.90 -42.97 -57.52
C SER A 279 49.74 -42.88 -56.52
N ASN A 280 48.50 -43.06 -56.98
CA ASN A 280 47.42 -43.79 -56.28
C ASN A 280 46.02 -43.47 -56.84
N GLY A 281 45.79 -43.78 -58.12
CA GLY A 281 44.44 -43.91 -58.71
C GLY A 281 43.67 -45.16 -58.28
N LYS A 282 43.92 -45.67 -57.05
CA LYS A 282 43.14 -46.77 -56.42
C LYS A 282 42.79 -46.50 -54.97
N ASN A 283 43.08 -45.32 -54.45
CA ASN A 283 42.74 -44.96 -53.08
C ASN A 283 41.61 -43.91 -52.98
N GLU A 284 41.15 -43.28 -54.07
CA GLU A 284 40.06 -42.27 -54.02
C GLU A 284 38.77 -42.82 -53.44
N ALA A 285 38.29 -43.99 -53.89
CA ALA A 285 37.09 -44.61 -53.32
C ALA A 285 37.23 -45.05 -51.84
N ASN A 286 38.47 -45.32 -51.41
CA ASN A 286 38.78 -45.72 -50.02
C ASN A 286 38.98 -44.48 -49.12
N TYR A 287 39.47 -43.38 -49.69
CA TYR A 287 39.54 -42.05 -49.07
C TYR A 287 38.14 -41.43 -48.95
N GLU A 288 37.29 -41.54 -49.97
CA GLU A 288 35.89 -41.09 -49.94
C GLU A 288 35.07 -41.87 -48.91
N LYS A 289 35.17 -43.20 -48.87
CA LYS A 289 34.52 -44.01 -47.79
C LYS A 289 35.07 -43.70 -46.40
N LYS A 290 36.37 -43.40 -46.26
CA LYS A 290 36.94 -42.94 -44.98
C LYS A 290 36.42 -41.56 -44.59
N ASN A 291 36.30 -40.64 -45.54
CA ASN A 291 35.72 -39.32 -45.32
C ASN A 291 34.24 -39.42 -44.92
N GLU A 292 33.45 -40.26 -45.58
CA GLU A 292 32.04 -40.48 -45.24
C GLU A 292 31.87 -41.07 -43.83
N ASN A 293 32.71 -42.04 -43.45
CA ASN A 293 32.72 -42.59 -42.09
C ASN A 293 33.23 -41.58 -41.05
N PHE A 294 34.19 -40.73 -41.43
CA PHE A 294 34.68 -39.64 -40.59
C PHE A 294 33.58 -38.59 -40.38
N GLU A 295 32.88 -38.16 -41.42
CA GLU A 295 31.75 -37.23 -41.35
C GLU A 295 30.61 -37.79 -40.50
N LYS A 296 30.24 -39.08 -40.69
CA LYS A 296 29.22 -39.75 -39.86
C LYS A 296 29.62 -39.83 -38.38
N ASN A 297 30.89 -40.13 -38.09
CA ASN A 297 31.40 -40.13 -36.71
C ASN A 297 31.46 -38.72 -36.11
N THR A 298 31.84 -37.71 -36.91
CA THR A 298 31.86 -36.31 -36.49
C THR A 298 30.44 -35.84 -36.15
N ALA A 299 29.46 -36.11 -37.01
CA ALA A 299 28.05 -35.79 -36.77
C ALA A 299 27.46 -36.53 -35.55
N TYR A 300 27.81 -37.80 -35.34
CA TYR A 300 27.41 -38.56 -34.15
C TYR A 300 28.00 -37.97 -32.86
N ASN A 301 29.29 -37.60 -32.88
CA ASN A 301 29.96 -36.99 -31.75
C ASN A 301 29.42 -35.58 -31.45
N GLU A 302 29.14 -34.76 -32.47
CA GLU A 302 28.49 -33.47 -32.31
C GLU A 302 27.10 -33.60 -31.67
N LYS A 303 26.30 -34.57 -32.10
CA LYS A 303 24.99 -34.84 -31.51
C LYS A 303 25.10 -35.26 -30.04
N ASN A 304 26.03 -36.15 -29.70
CA ASN A 304 26.28 -36.56 -28.32
C ASN A 304 26.78 -35.40 -27.45
N TYR A 305 27.63 -34.54 -28.00
CA TYR A 305 28.12 -33.34 -27.32
C TYR A 305 26.97 -32.35 -27.04
N GLN A 306 26.09 -32.10 -28.01
CA GLN A 306 24.91 -31.25 -27.84
C GLN A 306 23.95 -31.82 -26.77
N VAL A 307 23.74 -33.14 -26.74
CA VAL A 307 22.92 -33.79 -25.70
C VAL A 307 23.53 -33.61 -24.32
N ALA A 308 24.85 -33.80 -24.18
CA ALA A 308 25.56 -33.59 -22.93
C ALA A 308 25.52 -32.11 -22.47
N GLU A 309 25.66 -31.17 -23.41
CA GLU A 309 25.59 -29.73 -23.15
C GLU A 309 24.18 -29.31 -22.69
N ASN A 310 23.13 -29.81 -23.36
CA ASN A 310 21.74 -29.57 -22.98
C ASN A 310 21.42 -30.15 -21.58
N PHE A 311 21.96 -31.34 -21.27
CA PHE A 311 21.80 -31.94 -19.95
C PHE A 311 22.50 -31.14 -18.85
N ALA A 312 23.70 -30.62 -19.13
CA ALA A 312 24.43 -29.74 -18.22
C ALA A 312 23.69 -28.40 -18.02
N LEU A 313 23.12 -27.83 -19.09
CA LEU A 313 22.32 -26.61 -19.03
C LEU A 313 21.09 -26.78 -18.15
N ASP A 314 20.32 -27.85 -18.38
CA ASP A 314 19.14 -28.18 -17.57
C ASP A 314 19.49 -28.41 -16.09
N LYS A 315 20.64 -29.03 -15.80
CA LYS A 315 21.13 -29.17 -14.41
C LYS A 315 21.42 -27.82 -13.76
N ASP A 316 22.08 -26.91 -14.46
CA ASP A 316 22.40 -25.58 -13.93
C ASP A 316 21.16 -24.72 -13.73
N VAL A 317 20.20 -24.78 -14.67
CA VAL A 317 18.90 -24.12 -14.56
C VAL A 317 18.15 -24.62 -13.33
N ARG A 318 18.08 -25.94 -13.10
CA ARG A 318 17.44 -26.51 -11.91
C ARG A 318 18.10 -26.07 -10.60
N ASN A 319 19.43 -26.01 -10.56
CA ASN A 319 20.16 -25.51 -9.40
C ASN A 319 19.87 -24.02 -9.15
N LYS A 320 19.75 -23.22 -10.22
CA LYS A 320 19.44 -21.81 -10.11
C LYS A 320 18.00 -21.56 -9.67
N MET A 321 17.04 -22.36 -10.16
CA MET A 321 15.66 -22.35 -9.68
C MET A 321 15.57 -22.62 -8.18
N ASP A 322 16.35 -23.58 -7.66
CA ASP A 322 16.42 -23.87 -6.22
C ASP A 322 16.95 -22.67 -5.40
N GLU A 323 17.97 -21.98 -5.90
CA GLU A 323 18.52 -20.78 -5.26
C GLU A 323 17.49 -19.64 -5.23
N LEU A 324 16.85 -19.36 -6.37
CA LEU A 324 15.82 -18.33 -6.50
C LEU A 324 14.62 -18.64 -5.60
N LEU A 325 14.20 -19.90 -5.53
CA LEU A 325 13.06 -20.31 -4.69
C LEU A 325 13.37 -20.04 -3.22
N LYS A 326 14.57 -20.37 -2.73
CA LYS A 326 14.96 -20.08 -1.33
C LYS A 326 14.87 -18.59 -1.02
N VAL A 327 15.26 -17.73 -1.97
CA VAL A 327 15.13 -16.29 -1.82
C VAL A 327 13.66 -15.87 -1.75
N CYS A 328 12.82 -16.37 -2.67
CA CYS A 328 11.39 -16.12 -2.67
C CYS A 328 10.70 -16.59 -1.38
N LEU A 329 11.10 -17.73 -0.82
CA LEU A 329 10.55 -18.26 0.43
C LEU A 329 10.93 -17.40 1.63
N ASN A 330 12.18 -16.93 1.70
CA ASN A 330 12.62 -16.01 2.73
C ASN A 330 11.82 -14.69 2.67
N ASP A 331 11.62 -14.17 1.46
CA ASP A 331 10.84 -12.96 1.22
C ASP A 331 9.35 -13.15 1.52
N HIS A 332 8.79 -14.32 1.20
CA HIS A 332 7.44 -14.69 1.62
C HIS A 332 7.29 -14.68 3.14
N GLN A 333 8.24 -15.27 3.87
CA GLN A 333 8.22 -15.29 5.34
C GLN A 333 8.34 -13.88 5.94
N LYS A 334 9.22 -13.03 5.37
CA LYS A 334 9.32 -11.62 5.78
C LYS A 334 8.00 -10.89 5.57
N LEU A 335 7.34 -11.06 4.41
CA LEU A 335 6.03 -10.46 4.11
C LEU A 335 4.97 -10.90 5.11
N LEU A 336 4.87 -12.21 5.39
CA LEU A 336 3.92 -12.73 6.37
C LEU A 336 4.19 -12.17 7.77
N ARG A 337 5.46 -12.02 8.17
CA ARG A 337 5.84 -11.40 9.44
C ARG A 337 5.44 -9.91 9.49
N THR A 338 5.68 -9.17 8.41
CA THR A 338 5.26 -7.75 8.30
C THR A 338 3.75 -7.61 8.37
N ILE A 339 2.98 -8.46 7.68
CA ILE A 339 1.52 -8.51 7.77
C ILE A 339 1.07 -8.81 9.20
N GLY A 340 1.71 -9.75 9.90
CA GLY A 340 1.38 -10.05 11.30
C GLY A 340 1.66 -8.87 12.25
N LEU A 341 2.74 -8.11 12.01
CA LEU A 341 3.03 -6.89 12.77
C LEU A 341 2.03 -5.76 12.47
N MET A 342 1.62 -5.62 11.21
CA MET A 342 0.56 -4.70 10.82
C MET A 342 -0.77 -5.10 11.45
N GLU A 343 -1.12 -6.38 11.45
CA GLU A 343 -2.34 -6.87 12.09
C GLU A 343 -2.34 -6.54 13.59
N LYS A 344 -1.23 -6.77 14.29
CA LYS A 344 -1.10 -6.42 15.70
C LYS A 344 -1.32 -4.94 15.95
N LEU A 345 -0.81 -4.07 15.08
CA LEU A 345 -0.99 -2.63 15.20
C LEU A 345 -2.41 -2.20 14.84
N LEU A 346 -2.95 -2.70 13.73
CA LEU A 346 -4.20 -2.23 13.14
C LEU A 346 -5.44 -2.89 13.75
N SER A 347 -5.34 -4.05 14.39
CA SER A 347 -6.52 -4.78 14.87
C SER A 347 -7.37 -3.97 15.88
N PRO A 348 -6.79 -3.31 16.89
CA PRO A 348 -7.55 -2.42 17.78
C PRO A 348 -8.06 -1.16 17.07
N VAL A 349 -7.27 -0.60 16.14
CA VAL A 349 -7.65 0.59 15.35
C VAL A 349 -8.87 0.29 14.48
N ASN A 350 -8.89 -0.86 13.82
CA ASN A 350 -10.00 -1.29 12.97
C ASN A 350 -11.28 -1.48 13.78
N LEU A 351 -11.20 -2.08 14.98
CA LEU A 351 -12.37 -2.22 15.85
C LEU A 351 -12.93 -0.86 16.25
N PHE A 352 -12.06 0.03 16.72
CA PHE A 352 -12.45 1.38 17.12
C PHE A 352 -13.06 2.15 15.94
N GLN A 353 -12.41 2.12 14.78
CA GLN A 353 -12.92 2.71 13.55
C GLN A 353 -14.33 2.22 13.21
N MET A 354 -14.55 0.90 13.25
CA MET A 354 -15.83 0.28 12.90
C MET A 354 -16.95 0.77 13.82
N ILE A 355 -16.69 0.86 15.13
CA ILE A 355 -17.65 1.36 16.11
C ILE A 355 -17.96 2.84 15.86
N VAL A 356 -16.92 3.67 15.74
CA VAL A 356 -17.10 5.11 15.57
C VAL A 356 -17.80 5.41 14.24
N SER A 357 -17.36 4.84 13.12
CA SER A 357 -18.03 5.02 11.83
C SER A 357 -19.51 4.61 11.86
N SER A 358 -19.87 3.54 12.59
CA SER A 358 -21.28 3.11 12.67
C SER A 358 -22.14 4.16 13.40
N ILE A 359 -21.64 4.68 14.52
CA ILE A 359 -22.30 5.76 15.30
C ILE A 359 -22.41 7.03 14.45
N MET A 360 -21.34 7.41 13.75
CA MET A 360 -21.26 8.60 12.92
C MET A 360 -22.22 8.53 11.74
N VAL A 361 -22.26 7.43 11.01
CA VAL A 361 -23.21 7.22 9.90
C VAL A 361 -24.65 7.28 10.39
N CYS A 362 -24.98 6.59 11.48
CA CYS A 362 -26.33 6.61 12.05
C CYS A 362 -26.77 8.04 12.44
N SER A 363 -25.92 8.76 13.17
CA SER A 363 -26.21 10.09 13.71
C SER A 363 -26.27 11.16 12.62
N THR A 364 -25.40 11.09 11.62
CA THR A 364 -25.34 12.09 10.53
C THR A 364 -26.53 11.96 9.57
N VAL A 365 -26.92 10.73 9.22
CA VAL A 365 -28.12 10.49 8.40
C VAL A 365 -29.38 10.93 9.16
N PHE A 366 -29.42 10.73 10.48
CA PHE A 366 -30.53 11.20 11.31
C PHE A 366 -30.69 12.73 11.27
N VAL A 367 -29.59 13.48 11.46
CA VAL A 367 -29.59 14.96 11.36
C VAL A 367 -29.93 15.43 9.95
N MET A 368 -29.57 14.66 8.92
CA MET A 368 -29.94 14.95 7.54
C MET A 368 -31.45 14.79 7.29
N ILE A 369 -32.10 13.76 7.85
CA ILE A 369 -33.50 13.42 7.54
C ILE A 369 -34.49 14.26 8.35
N ILE A 370 -34.25 14.48 9.65
CA ILE A 370 -35.22 15.10 10.55
C ILE A 370 -35.77 16.44 10.05
N PRO A 371 -34.95 17.41 9.60
CA PRO A 371 -35.44 18.71 9.16
C PRO A 371 -36.38 18.66 7.95
N PHE A 372 -36.32 17.58 7.16
CA PHE A 372 -37.18 17.34 6.01
C PHE A 372 -38.40 16.48 6.32
N ALA A 373 -38.26 15.51 7.22
CA ALA A 373 -39.32 14.56 7.57
C ALA A 373 -40.36 15.16 8.53
N LEU A 374 -39.94 16.06 9.43
CA LEU A 374 -40.83 16.68 10.40
C LEU A 374 -41.50 17.92 9.78
N LYS A 375 -42.84 17.94 9.76
CA LYS A 375 -43.62 19.04 9.16
C LYS A 375 -43.19 20.39 9.74
N SER A 376 -42.69 21.25 8.86
CA SER A 376 -42.29 22.61 9.19
C SER A 376 -43.47 23.40 9.78
N LYS A 377 -43.23 24.13 10.90
CA LYS A 377 -44.21 25.12 11.37
C LYS A 377 -44.45 26.16 10.27
N ARG A 378 -45.70 26.64 10.17
CA ARG A 378 -46.15 27.65 9.20
C ARG A 378 -45.35 28.95 9.41
N GLY A 379 -44.52 29.33 8.43
CA GLY A 379 -43.67 30.52 8.48
C GLY A 379 -42.16 30.27 8.41
N ASP A 380 -41.70 29.02 8.29
CA ASP A 380 -40.28 28.68 8.21
C ASP A 380 -39.72 28.85 6.78
N ASN A 381 -38.48 29.35 6.67
CA ASN A 381 -37.81 29.68 5.42
C ASN A 381 -37.72 28.47 4.47
N GLY A 382 -37.74 28.75 3.16
CA GLY A 382 -37.92 27.77 2.07
C GLY A 382 -36.98 26.57 2.08
N ALA A 383 -37.37 25.50 1.37
CA ALA A 383 -36.66 24.22 1.28
C ALA A 383 -35.15 24.35 0.97
N LEU A 384 -34.76 25.39 0.23
CA LEU A 384 -33.36 25.70 -0.10
C LEU A 384 -32.50 25.99 1.14
N ASP A 385 -33.00 26.72 2.13
CA ASP A 385 -32.26 27.07 3.35
C ASP A 385 -31.97 25.81 4.17
N LYS A 386 -32.98 24.95 4.37
CA LYS A 386 -32.83 23.66 5.08
C LYS A 386 -31.87 22.72 4.36
N MET A 387 -31.93 22.68 3.04
CA MET A 387 -31.03 21.87 2.22
C MET A 387 -29.58 22.34 2.29
N MET A 388 -29.33 23.64 2.29
CA MET A 388 -27.96 24.16 2.43
C MET A 388 -27.43 24.02 3.87
N LYS A 389 -28.25 24.30 4.89
CA LYS A 389 -27.83 24.23 6.30
C LYS A 389 -27.52 22.81 6.77
N HIS A 390 -28.38 21.85 6.41
CA HIS A 390 -28.30 20.48 6.92
C HIS A 390 -27.98 19.47 5.81
N GLY A 391 -28.64 19.56 4.65
CA GLY A 391 -28.47 18.60 3.56
C GLY A 391 -27.02 18.47 3.08
N VAL A 392 -26.42 19.56 2.58
CA VAL A 392 -25.07 19.52 1.98
C VAL A 392 -23.99 19.18 3.01
N LYS A 393 -24.00 19.86 4.17
CA LYS A 393 -23.00 19.69 5.23
C LYS A 393 -22.92 18.24 5.73
N TYR A 394 -24.07 17.64 6.07
CA TYR A 394 -24.12 16.30 6.62
C TYR A 394 -24.04 15.19 5.56
N SER A 395 -24.36 15.49 4.29
CA SER A 395 -24.13 14.53 3.19
C SER A 395 -22.65 14.25 2.97
N PHE A 396 -21.82 15.30 2.90
CA PHE A 396 -20.36 15.16 2.78
C PHE A 396 -19.75 14.48 4.01
N PHE A 397 -20.22 14.86 5.19
CA PHE A 397 -19.79 14.24 6.44
C PHE A 397 -20.13 12.73 6.48
N CYS A 398 -21.33 12.35 6.05
CA CYS A 398 -21.73 10.94 5.97
C CYS A 398 -20.90 10.18 4.91
N ALA A 399 -20.64 10.80 3.76
CA ALA A 399 -19.78 10.23 2.73
C ALA A 399 -18.36 9.95 3.25
N ASP A 400 -17.77 10.87 4.02
CA ASP A 400 -16.49 10.67 4.71
C ASP A 400 -16.53 9.46 5.63
N ALA A 401 -17.54 9.37 6.51
CA ALA A 401 -17.65 8.28 7.49
C ALA A 401 -17.80 6.90 6.82
N ILE A 402 -18.56 6.82 5.72
CA ILE A 402 -18.72 5.59 4.93
C ILE A 402 -17.42 5.24 4.20
N LEU A 403 -16.76 6.23 3.58
CA LEU A 403 -15.54 6.00 2.82
C LEU A 403 -14.37 5.61 3.72
N GLU A 404 -14.26 6.20 4.90
CA GLU A 404 -13.28 5.82 5.90
C GLU A 404 -13.45 4.35 6.30
N LEU A 405 -14.67 3.93 6.67
CA LEU A 405 -14.98 2.53 6.96
C LEU A 405 -14.67 1.62 5.76
N GLY A 406 -15.06 2.05 4.56
CA GLY A 406 -14.85 1.32 3.31
C GLY A 406 -13.37 1.10 3.01
N ILE A 407 -12.52 2.09 3.28
CA ILE A 407 -11.07 1.99 3.09
C ILE A 407 -10.47 0.90 3.98
N PHE A 408 -10.82 0.86 5.27
CA PHE A 408 -10.30 -0.15 6.19
C PHE A 408 -10.76 -1.56 5.78
N SER A 409 -12.04 -1.73 5.48
CA SER A 409 -12.61 -3.00 5.01
C SER A 409 -12.03 -3.46 3.67
N PHE A 410 -11.88 -2.56 2.70
CA PHE A 410 -11.24 -2.85 1.42
C PHE A 410 -9.77 -3.25 1.61
N SER A 411 -9.07 -2.58 2.52
CA SER A 411 -7.67 -2.89 2.82
C SER A 411 -7.50 -4.29 3.43
N GLY A 412 -8.41 -4.70 4.31
CA GLY A 412 -8.44 -6.07 4.84
C GLY A 412 -8.74 -7.13 3.78
N LEU A 413 -9.68 -6.83 2.87
CA LEU A 413 -9.97 -7.69 1.72
C LEU A 413 -8.74 -7.86 0.82
N MET A 414 -8.04 -6.76 0.49
CA MET A 414 -6.85 -6.80 -0.36
C MET A 414 -5.77 -7.71 0.23
N ILE A 415 -5.47 -7.61 1.53
CA ILE A 415 -4.49 -8.48 2.18
C ILE A 415 -4.96 -9.95 2.18
N SER A 416 -6.24 -10.19 2.48
CA SER A 416 -6.82 -11.53 2.47
C SER A 416 -6.70 -12.19 1.09
N GLU A 417 -7.11 -11.50 0.03
CA GLU A 417 -7.03 -12.00 -1.34
C GLU A 417 -5.57 -12.19 -1.80
N GLN A 418 -4.69 -11.24 -1.45
CA GLN A 418 -3.28 -11.35 -1.79
C GLN A 418 -2.61 -12.56 -1.13
N THR A 419 -2.90 -12.83 0.14
CA THR A 419 -2.34 -13.99 0.85
C THR A 419 -2.98 -15.29 0.41
N LYS A 420 -4.30 -15.31 0.20
CA LYS A 420 -5.05 -16.45 -0.32
C LYS A 420 -4.55 -16.87 -1.69
N SER A 421 -4.29 -15.95 -2.62
CA SER A 421 -3.88 -16.34 -3.98
C SER A 421 -2.45 -16.90 -4.07
N MET A 422 -1.64 -16.81 -3.01
CA MET A 422 -0.24 -17.25 -3.02
C MET A 422 -0.10 -18.77 -3.23
N HIS A 423 -1.00 -19.58 -2.69
CA HIS A 423 -0.92 -21.05 -2.85
C HIS A 423 -0.98 -21.46 -4.33
N ARG A 424 -1.84 -20.80 -5.12
CA ARG A 424 -1.99 -21.07 -6.55
C ARG A 424 -0.73 -20.71 -7.33
N VAL A 425 -0.02 -19.66 -6.90
CA VAL A 425 1.23 -19.24 -7.54
C VAL A 425 2.35 -20.25 -7.28
N PHE A 426 2.46 -20.77 -6.05
CA PHE A 426 3.41 -21.86 -5.78
C PHE A 426 3.05 -23.14 -6.56
N TYR A 427 1.76 -23.51 -6.58
CA TYR A 427 1.29 -24.69 -7.30
C TYR A 427 1.54 -24.61 -8.82
N ASN A 428 1.44 -23.41 -9.39
CA ASN A 428 1.69 -23.15 -10.81
C ASN A 428 3.16 -22.81 -11.12
N SER A 429 4.06 -22.84 -10.13
CA SER A 429 5.50 -22.74 -10.43
C SER A 429 5.95 -24.00 -11.18
N ASP A 430 6.96 -23.92 -12.04
CA ASP A 430 7.45 -25.06 -12.86
C ASP A 430 8.12 -26.21 -12.04
N TRP A 431 7.47 -26.68 -10.98
CA TRP A 431 8.00 -27.67 -10.03
C TRP A 431 8.07 -29.08 -10.61
N GLN A 432 7.28 -29.40 -11.65
CA GLN A 432 7.16 -30.75 -12.21
C GLN A 432 8.51 -31.31 -12.71
N ASN A 433 9.27 -30.46 -13.40
CA ASN A 433 10.58 -30.81 -13.97
C ASN A 433 11.77 -30.37 -13.09
N ALA A 434 11.49 -29.78 -11.92
CA ALA A 434 12.51 -29.27 -11.02
C ALA A 434 13.15 -30.37 -10.15
N SER A 435 14.17 -29.98 -9.36
CA SER A 435 14.89 -30.88 -8.46
C SER A 435 13.97 -31.44 -7.35
N LYS A 436 14.40 -32.53 -6.69
CA LYS A 436 13.68 -33.08 -5.51
C LYS A 436 13.59 -32.06 -4.36
N SER A 437 14.63 -31.25 -4.18
CA SER A 437 14.67 -30.17 -3.18
C SER A 437 13.60 -29.12 -3.49
N TYR A 438 13.53 -28.66 -4.75
CA TYR A 438 12.54 -27.69 -5.21
C TYR A 438 11.11 -28.18 -4.95
N LYS A 439 10.80 -29.41 -5.37
CA LYS A 439 9.48 -30.03 -5.18
C LYS A 439 9.06 -30.06 -3.71
N LYS A 440 9.97 -30.48 -2.82
CA LYS A 440 9.73 -30.51 -1.37
C LYS A 440 9.45 -29.11 -0.80
N ASN A 441 10.25 -28.12 -1.21
CA ASN A 441 10.09 -26.74 -0.74
C ASN A 441 8.78 -26.10 -1.23
N VAL A 442 8.41 -26.31 -2.49
CA VAL A 442 7.12 -25.83 -3.04
C VAL A 442 5.94 -26.48 -2.33
N LEU A 443 6.03 -27.79 -2.01
CA LEU A 443 4.98 -28.47 -1.25
C LEU A 443 4.75 -27.82 0.12
N PHE A 444 5.81 -27.56 0.88
CA PHE A 444 5.71 -26.85 2.16
C PHE A 444 5.17 -25.43 1.99
N ALA A 445 5.66 -24.70 0.99
CA ALA A 445 5.23 -23.33 0.73
C ALA A 445 3.75 -23.26 0.35
N THR A 446 3.27 -24.18 -0.49
CA THR A 446 1.87 -24.30 -0.91
C THR A 446 0.99 -24.63 0.28
N THR A 447 1.40 -25.60 1.11
CA THR A 447 0.67 -25.99 2.33
C THR A 447 0.58 -24.82 3.32
N ARG A 448 1.66 -24.06 3.51
CA ARG A 448 1.63 -22.85 4.36
C ARG A 448 0.73 -21.77 3.77
N ALA A 449 0.80 -21.55 2.46
CA ALA A 449 0.01 -20.53 1.77
C ALA A 449 -1.50 -20.85 1.73
N ALA A 450 -1.89 -22.10 2.00
CA ALA A 450 -3.29 -22.50 2.14
C ALA A 450 -3.98 -21.88 3.37
N VAL A 451 -3.21 -21.37 4.35
CA VAL A 451 -3.72 -20.62 5.50
C VAL A 451 -3.51 -19.12 5.24
N PRO A 452 -4.52 -18.40 4.70
CA PRO A 452 -4.41 -16.98 4.42
C PRO A 452 -4.30 -16.16 5.71
N LEU A 453 -3.71 -14.96 5.62
CA LEU A 453 -3.70 -14.00 6.72
C LEU A 453 -4.81 -12.98 6.48
N THR A 454 -5.66 -12.79 7.47
CA THR A 454 -6.72 -11.79 7.47
C THR A 454 -6.39 -10.70 8.48
N LEU A 455 -6.77 -9.46 8.15
CA LEU A 455 -6.82 -8.40 9.15
C LEU A 455 -8.11 -8.57 9.96
N THR A 456 -8.01 -8.34 11.27
CA THR A 456 -9.15 -8.46 12.17
C THR A 456 -9.49 -7.12 12.82
N ALA A 457 -10.71 -7.02 13.35
CA ALA A 457 -11.15 -5.94 14.22
C ALA A 457 -11.22 -6.48 15.65
N GLY A 458 -10.20 -6.18 16.45
CA GLY A 458 -10.07 -6.62 17.83
C GLY A 458 -10.20 -8.13 18.04
N LYS A 459 -9.84 -8.93 17.02
CA LYS A 459 -10.06 -10.40 16.97
C LYS A 459 -11.52 -10.86 16.99
N PHE A 460 -12.49 -9.95 16.96
CA PHE A 460 -13.92 -10.29 16.93
C PHE A 460 -14.41 -10.61 15.51
N TYR A 461 -13.99 -9.81 14.53
CA TYR A 461 -14.42 -9.91 13.15
C TYR A 461 -13.24 -9.87 12.18
N ASN A 462 -13.38 -10.53 11.04
CA ASN A 462 -12.50 -10.28 9.89
C ASN A 462 -12.87 -8.94 9.26
N VAL A 463 -11.86 -8.16 8.91
CA VAL A 463 -12.03 -6.87 8.22
C VAL A 463 -12.08 -7.15 6.72
N ASP A 464 -13.29 -7.07 6.16
CA ASP A 464 -13.61 -7.36 4.77
C ASP A 464 -14.87 -6.59 4.31
N LEU A 465 -15.31 -6.80 3.07
CA LEU A 465 -16.53 -6.15 2.55
C LEU A 465 -17.83 -6.70 3.18
N GLN A 466 -17.82 -7.91 3.75
CA GLN A 466 -19.00 -8.49 4.39
C GLN A 466 -19.25 -7.83 5.75
N SER A 467 -18.19 -7.63 6.53
CA SER A 467 -18.24 -6.85 7.78
C SER A 467 -18.62 -5.39 7.52
N PHE A 468 -18.14 -4.77 6.43
CA PHE A 468 -18.58 -3.44 5.98
C PHE A 468 -20.09 -3.36 5.77
N ALA A 469 -20.65 -4.26 4.95
CA ALA A 469 -22.09 -4.30 4.67
C ALA A 469 -22.92 -4.56 5.93
N SER A 470 -22.42 -5.42 6.82
CA SER A 470 -23.06 -5.73 8.10
C SER A 470 -23.14 -4.49 9.00
N ILE A 471 -22.06 -3.70 9.07
CA ILE A 471 -22.06 -2.44 9.84
C ILE A 471 -23.05 -1.44 9.27
N LEU A 472 -23.07 -1.23 7.95
CA LEU A 472 -24.03 -0.31 7.34
C LEU A 472 -25.47 -0.72 7.61
N LYS A 473 -25.77 -2.03 7.59
CA LYS A 473 -27.08 -2.58 7.95
C LYS A 473 -27.44 -2.27 9.41
N ILE A 474 -26.50 -2.45 10.35
CA ILE A 474 -26.71 -2.12 11.76
C ILE A 474 -26.96 -0.61 11.93
N SER A 475 -26.16 0.24 11.29
CA SER A 475 -26.34 1.70 11.31
C SER A 475 -27.72 2.11 10.79
N TYR A 476 -28.18 1.48 9.70
CA TYR A 476 -29.51 1.72 9.14
C TYR A 476 -30.64 1.26 10.09
N SER A 477 -30.52 0.08 10.70
CA SER A 477 -31.48 -0.39 11.70
C SER A 477 -31.56 0.55 12.91
N CYS A 478 -30.43 1.03 13.41
CA CYS A 478 -30.38 2.02 14.50
C CYS A 478 -31.04 3.34 14.09
N LEU A 479 -30.77 3.81 12.87
CA LEU A 479 -31.40 5.01 12.30
C LEU A 479 -32.93 4.88 12.26
N MET A 480 -33.44 3.76 11.75
CA MET A 480 -34.89 3.53 11.65
C MET A 480 -35.56 3.48 13.02
N LEU A 481 -34.88 2.92 14.02
CA LEU A 481 -35.35 2.92 15.40
C LEU A 481 -35.40 4.35 15.97
N LEU A 482 -34.33 5.14 15.82
CA LEU A 482 -34.30 6.53 16.27
C LEU A 482 -35.39 7.36 15.59
N TYR A 483 -35.56 7.20 14.28
CA TYR A 483 -36.61 7.85 13.51
C TYR A 483 -38.02 7.50 14.02
N GLY A 484 -38.29 6.20 14.25
CA GLY A 484 -39.57 5.73 14.77
C GLY A 484 -39.89 6.26 16.18
N LEU A 485 -38.89 6.36 17.06
CA LEU A 485 -39.08 6.92 18.39
C LEU A 485 -39.43 8.41 18.36
N VAL A 486 -38.77 9.18 17.47
CA VAL A 486 -39.05 10.61 17.32
C VAL A 486 -40.42 10.86 16.70
N SER A 487 -40.79 10.10 15.66
CA SER A 487 -42.09 10.26 15.01
C SER A 487 -43.25 9.93 15.95
N LYS A 488 -43.12 8.86 16.75
CA LYS A 488 -44.10 8.53 17.79
C LYS A 488 -44.24 9.64 18.83
N ARG A 489 -43.12 10.14 19.37
CA ARG A 489 -43.13 11.23 20.35
C ARG A 489 -43.85 12.46 19.80
N GLN A 490 -43.64 12.83 18.54
CA GLN A 490 -44.37 13.96 17.94
C GLN A 490 -45.87 13.72 17.81
N SER A 491 -46.30 12.50 17.48
CA SER A 491 -47.73 12.18 17.41
C SER A 491 -48.41 12.29 18.78
N GLU A 492 -47.71 11.92 19.86
CA GLU A 492 -48.20 12.06 21.24
C GLU A 492 -48.31 13.52 21.70
N PHE A 493 -47.46 14.42 21.19
CA PHE A 493 -47.55 15.87 21.47
C PHE A 493 -48.60 16.61 20.63
N GLN A 494 -49.17 15.98 19.59
CA GLN A 494 -50.23 16.57 18.76
C GLN A 494 -51.64 16.07 19.09
N MET A 495 -51.77 15.03 19.93
CA MET A 495 -53.01 14.63 20.59
C MET A 495 -53.13 15.36 21.93
#